data_AF-A0A355YPE4-F1
#
_entry.id   AF-A0A355YPE4-F1
#
_cell.length_a   1.000
_cell.length_b   1.000
_cell.length_c   1.000
_cell.angle_alpha   90.00
_cell.angle_beta   90.00
_cell.angle_gamma   90.00
#
_symmetry.space_group_name_H-M   'P 1'
#
loop_
_entity.id
_entity.type
_entity.pdbx_description
1 polymer ?
#
loop_
_entity_poly.entity_id
_entity_poly.type
_entity_poly.pdbx_seq_one_letter_code
_entity_poly.pdbx_strand_id
1 'polypeptide(L)' 'MPISLEIVERSINDFSRVQRRMLIAKKENATEMYADLKDEYYTLKALLTVAGVNLTEIDYMKE' A
#
# COMPACT_ATOMS: atom_id res chain seq x y z
N MET A 1 5.64 20.48 -9.14
CA MET A 1 4.19 20.51 -9.47
C MET A 1 3.45 20.06 -8.22
N PRO A 2 2.38 20.74 -7.77
CA PRO A 2 1.60 20.27 -6.62
C PRO A 2 1.02 18.89 -6.93
N ILE A 3 1.09 17.96 -5.98
CA ILE A 3 0.45 16.65 -6.09
C ILE A 3 -1.08 16.89 -6.06
N SER A 4 -1.80 16.36 -7.04
CA SER A 4 -3.27 16.46 -7.05
C SER A 4 -3.87 15.62 -5.92
N LEU A 5 -4.85 16.17 -5.19
CA LEU A 5 -5.58 15.42 -4.15
C LEU A 5 -6.23 14.15 -4.70
N GLU A 6 -6.66 14.15 -5.97
CA GLU A 6 -7.20 12.97 -6.64
C GLU A 6 -6.17 11.84 -6.78
N ILE A 7 -4.90 12.18 -7.03
CA ILE A 7 -3.81 11.20 -7.11
C ILE A 7 -3.54 10.61 -5.72
N VAL A 8 -3.59 11.44 -4.68
CA VAL A 8 -3.42 10.99 -3.29
C VAL A 8 -4.55 10.05 -2.89
N GLU A 9 -5.80 10.43 -3.17
CA GLU A 9 -6.98 9.59 -2.88
C GLU A 9 -6.87 8.22 -3.57
N ARG A 10 -6.52 8.20 -4.86
CA ARG A 10 -6.29 6.95 -5.60
C ARG A 10 -5.18 6.11 -4.96
N SER A 11 -4.07 6.74 -4.59
CA SER A 11 -2.93 6.06 -3.96
C SER A 11 -3.29 5.48 -2.58
N ILE A 12 -4.14 6.15 -1.80
CA ILE A 12 -4.66 5.65 -0.52
C ILE A 12 -5.54 4.41 -0.76
N ASN A 13 -6.43 4.46 -1.76
CA ASN A 13 -7.29 3.33 -2.11
C ASN A 13 -6.47 2.12 -2.57
N ASP A 14 -5.46 2.33 -3.41
CA ASP A 14 -4.57 1.27 -3.87
C ASP A 14 -3.72 0.69 -2.73
N PHE A 15 -3.23 1.53 -1.83
CA PHE A 15 -2.47 1.09 -0.64
C PHE A 15 -3.31 0.20 0.28
N SER A 16 -4.59 0.53 0.48
CA SER A 16 -5.52 -0.32 1.23
C SER A 16 -5.78 -1.66 0.53
N ARG A 17 -5.94 -1.64 -0.81
CA ARG A 17 -6.18 -2.86 -1.61
C ARG A 17 -4.99 -3.81 -1.61
N VAL A 18 -3.77 -3.30 -1.76
CA VAL A 18 -2.55 -4.11 -1.74
C VAL A 18 -2.39 -4.81 -0.41
N GLN A 19 -2.50 -4.07 0.71
CA GLN A 19 -2.40 -4.67 2.03
C GLN A 19 -3.44 -5.78 2.26
N ARG A 20 -4.67 -5.60 1.75
CA ARG A 20 -5.73 -6.62 1.85
C ARG A 20 -5.39 -7.87 1.05
N ARG A 21 -4.80 -7.70 -0.14
CA ARG A 21 -4.33 -8.81 -0.98
C ARG A 21 -3.15 -9.53 -0.33
N MET A 22 -2.22 -8.79 0.30
CA MET A 22 -1.11 -9.38 1.06
C MET A 22 -1.62 -10.28 2.19
N LEU A 23 -2.64 -9.86 2.93
CA LEU A 23 -3.27 -10.70 3.97
C LEU A 23 -3.85 -12.00 3.40
N ILE A 24 -4.53 -11.92 2.25
CA ILE A 24 -5.11 -13.09 1.57
C ILE A 24 -3.99 -14.03 1.09
N ALA A 25 -2.99 -13.50 0.39
CA ALA A 25 -1.85 -14.29 -0.10
C ALA A 25 -1.11 -14.99 1.05
N LYS A 26 -0.91 -14.29 2.18
CA LYS A 26 -0.33 -14.86 3.40
C LYS A 26 -1.20 -15.98 3.98
N LYS A 27 -2.53 -15.80 4.01
CA LYS A 27 -3.48 -16.83 4.48
C LYS A 27 -3.49 -18.07 3.58
N GLU A 28 -3.31 -17.90 2.28
CA GLU A 28 -3.31 -18.98 1.28
C GLU A 28 -1.93 -19.61 1.07
N ASN A 29 -0.90 -19.15 1.80
CA ASN A 29 0.51 -19.54 1.61
C ASN A 29 1.03 -19.28 0.17
N ALA A 30 0.45 -18.31 -0.54
CA ALA A 30 0.86 -17.89 -1.87
C ALA A 30 2.10 -17.01 -1.80
N THR A 31 3.26 -17.63 -1.57
CA THR A 31 4.52 -16.93 -1.24
C THR A 31 5.01 -15.99 -2.34
N GLU A 32 4.97 -16.41 -3.60
CA GLU A 32 5.38 -15.58 -4.74
C GLU A 32 4.45 -14.37 -4.92
N MET A 33 3.13 -14.58 -4.83
CA MET A 33 2.13 -13.51 -4.89
C MET A 33 2.33 -12.51 -3.74
N TYR A 34 2.61 -13.00 -2.53
CA TYR A 34 2.86 -12.15 -1.38
C TYR A 34 4.09 -11.27 -1.59
N ALA A 35 5.17 -11.82 -2.14
CA ALA A 35 6.39 -11.09 -2.44
C ALA A 35 6.15 -9.98 -3.48
N ASP A 36 5.44 -10.28 -4.57
CA ASP A 36 5.07 -9.29 -5.59
C ASP A 36 4.22 -8.14 -5.02
N LEU A 37 3.21 -8.47 -4.21
CA LEU A 37 2.38 -7.47 -3.53
C LEU A 37 3.17 -6.64 -2.51
N LYS A 38 4.22 -7.20 -1.90
CA LYS A 38 5.06 -6.49 -0.93
C LYS A 38 5.87 -5.37 -1.61
N ASP A 39 6.30 -5.57 -2.85
CA ASP A 39 6.99 -4.54 -3.64
C ASP A 39 6.04 -3.38 -4.00
N GLU A 40 4.79 -3.68 -4.39
CA GLU A 40 3.75 -2.68 -4.63
C GLU A 40 3.41 -1.90 -3.35
N TYR A 41 3.32 -2.59 -2.21
CA TYR A 41 3.10 -2.00 -0.89
C TYR A 41 4.16 -0.96 -0.54
N TYR A 42 5.45 -1.30 -0.68
CA TYR A 42 6.53 -0.37 -0.36
C TYR A 42 6.55 0.82 -1.31
N THR A 43 6.26 0.61 -2.59
CA THR A 43 6.18 1.69 -3.58
C THR A 43 5.09 2.70 -3.22
N LEU A 44 3.88 2.22 -2.89
CA LEU A 44 2.77 3.07 -2.47
C LEU A 44 3.03 3.75 -1.11
N LYS A 45 3.64 3.04 -0.16
CA LYS A 45 4.04 3.59 1.15
C LYS A 45 5.01 4.76 1.00
N ALA A 46 6.01 4.61 0.13
CA ALA A 46 6.96 5.67 -0.18
C ALA A 46 6.28 6.88 -0.83
N LEU A 47 5.42 6.64 -1.84
CA LEU A 47 4.67 7.69 -2.51
C LEU A 47 3.79 8.49 -1.54
N LEU A 48 3.01 7.81 -0.70
CA LEU A 48 2.11 8.45 0.27
C LEU A 48 2.89 9.22 1.34
N THR A 49 4.06 8.72 1.74
CA THR A 49 4.96 9.43 2.67
C THR A 49 5.47 10.73 2.07
N VAL A 50 5.90 10.71 0.79
CA VAL A 50 6.32 11.92 0.06
C VAL A 50 5.16 12.90 -0.13
N ALA A 51 3.93 12.38 -0.30
CA ALA A 51 2.72 13.19 -0.36
C ALA A 51 2.27 13.77 1.00
N GLY A 52 2.97 13.45 2.09
CA GLY A 52 2.67 13.97 3.44
C GLY A 52 1.46 13.32 4.10
N VAL A 53 1.04 12.14 3.64
CA VAL A 53 -0.09 11.41 4.23
C VAL A 53 0.34 10.75 5.53
N ASN A 54 -0.46 10.93 6.60
CA ASN A 54 -0.25 10.19 7.84
C ASN A 54 -0.70 8.73 7.67
N LEU A 55 0.25 7.81 7.71
CA LEU A 55 0.00 6.38 7.50
C LEU A 55 -0.41 5.60 8.75
N THR A 56 -0.40 6.22 9.94
CA THR A 56 -0.50 5.53 11.25
C THR A 56 -1.67 4.55 11.32
N GLU A 57 -2.85 4.98 10.87
CA GLU A 57 -4.10 4.21 10.91
C GLU A 57 -4.35 3.38 9.63
N ILE A 58 -3.70 3.72 8.51
CA ILE A 58 -3.97 3.08 7.21
C ILE A 58 -2.91 2.06 6.79
N ASP A 59 -1.74 2.06 7.41
CA ASP A 59 -0.73 1.00 7.30
C ASP A 59 -0.93 -0.04 8.40
N TYR A 60 -1.68 -1.11 8.11
CA TYR A 60 -2.00 -2.19 9.05
C TYR A 60 -1.15 -3.45 8.84
N MET A 61 -0.38 -3.53 7.74
CA MET A 61 0.58 -4.63 7.54
C MET A 61 1.83 -4.46 8.41
N LYS A 62 2.23 -3.21 8.71
CA LYS A 62 3.38 -2.86 9.57
C LYS A 62 4.69 -3.57 9.17
N GLU A 63 4.92 -3.69 7.86
CA GLU A 63 6.15 -4.18 7.23
C GLU A 63 7.12 -3.06 6.84
#